data_AF-A0A368QYS6-F1
#
_entry.id   AF-A0A368QYS6-F1
#
_cell.length_a   1.000
_cell.length_b   1.000
_cell.length_c   1.000
_cell.angle_alpha   90.00
_cell.angle_beta   90.00
_cell.angle_gamma   90.00
#
_symmetry.space_group_name_H-M   'P 1'
#
loop_
_entity.id
_entity.type
_entity.pdbx_description
1 polymer ?
#
loop_
_entity_poly.entity_id
_entity_poly.type
_entity_poly.pdbx_seq_one_letter_code
_entity_poly.pdbx_strand_id
1 'polypeptide(L)'
;MAMGKATATTVLVLCVLLVAAARPLDAAACNPSALSPCGGALIGRAVTEGCCVQLKKQQPCLCQYARNPAYSNYVNGPAAQSLTKACGLPKMKC
;
A
#
# COMPACT_ATOMS: atom_id res chain seq x y z
N MET A 1 -39.76 -30.45 -8.21
CA MET A 1 -38.95 -29.61 -7.30
C MET A 1 -37.55 -29.49 -7.89
N ALA A 2 -37.35 -28.59 -8.86
CA ALA A 2 -36.09 -28.43 -9.58
C ALA A 2 -35.67 -26.96 -9.57
N MET A 3 -35.47 -26.42 -8.36
CA MET A 3 -35.12 -25.01 -8.16
C MET A 3 -34.00 -24.90 -7.12
N GLY A 4 -32.98 -25.77 -7.19
CA GLY A 4 -31.95 -25.84 -6.14
C GLY A 4 -30.50 -25.75 -6.64
N LYS A 5 -30.24 -26.01 -7.92
CA LYS A 5 -28.87 -26.16 -8.45
C LYS A 5 -28.36 -24.92 -9.21
N ALA A 6 -29.25 -24.16 -9.85
CA ALA A 6 -28.89 -22.98 -10.64
C ALA A 6 -28.57 -21.75 -9.76
N THR A 7 -29.24 -21.62 -8.62
CA THR A 7 -29.00 -20.53 -7.67
C THR A 7 -27.66 -20.67 -6.97
N ALA A 8 -27.31 -21.90 -6.55
CA ALA A 8 -26.05 -22.17 -5.86
C ALA A 8 -24.81 -21.87 -6.73
N THR A 9 -24.83 -22.25 -8.02
CA THR A 9 -23.72 -21.99 -8.94
C THR A 9 -23.57 -20.51 -9.26
N THR A 10 -24.67 -19.77 -9.39
CA THR A 10 -24.62 -18.33 -9.67
C THR A 10 -24.05 -17.54 -8.49
N VAL A 11 -24.44 -17.91 -7.26
CA VAL A 11 -23.88 -17.32 -6.03
C VAL A 11 -22.39 -17.62 -5.90
N LEU A 12 -21.96 -18.85 -6.20
CA LEU A 12 -20.55 -19.22 -6.11
C LEU A 12 -19.69 -18.41 -7.09
N VAL A 13 -20.13 -18.27 -8.34
CA VAL A 13 -19.43 -17.49 -9.37
C VAL A 13 -19.35 -16.02 -9.00
N LEU A 14 -20.44 -15.45 -8.45
CA LEU A 14 -20.45 -14.08 -7.96
C LEU A 14 -19.46 -13.88 -6.80
N CYS A 15 -19.42 -14.82 -5.85
CA CYS A 15 -18.45 -14.78 -4.73
C CYS A 15 -17.00 -14.88 -5.22
N VAL A 16 -16.69 -15.74 -6.20
CA VAL A 16 -15.34 -15.85 -6.77
C VAL A 16 -14.94 -14.58 -7.51
N LEU A 17 -15.86 -13.96 -8.27
CA LEU A 17 -15.64 -12.67 -8.93
C LEU A 17 -15.40 -11.55 -7.92
N LEU A 18 -16.15 -11.52 -6.81
CA LEU A 18 -15.98 -10.55 -5.74
C LEU A 18 -14.65 -10.71 -5.00
N VAL A 19 -14.22 -11.96 -4.73
CA VAL A 19 -12.90 -12.24 -4.13
C VAL A 19 -11.76 -11.91 -5.09
N ALA A 20 -11.92 -12.15 -6.38
CA ALA A 20 -10.92 -11.78 -7.39
C ALA A 20 -10.83 -10.25 -7.61
N ALA A 21 -11.95 -9.53 -7.44
CA ALA A 21 -11.99 -8.08 -7.49
C ALA A 21 -11.57 -7.42 -6.17
N ALA A 22 -11.64 -8.15 -5.06
CA ALA A 22 -11.13 -7.71 -3.77
C ALA A 22 -9.62 -7.59 -3.86
N ARG A 23 -9.13 -6.37 -4.06
CA ARG A 23 -7.71 -6.08 -3.85
C ARG A 23 -7.40 -6.43 -2.39
N PRO A 24 -6.29 -7.13 -2.09
CA PRO A 24 -5.94 -7.42 -0.71
C PRO A 24 -5.84 -6.09 0.05
N LEU A 25 -6.84 -5.83 0.89
CA LEU A 25 -6.81 -4.80 1.92
C LEU A 25 -6.03 -5.39 3.11
N ASP A 26 -4.83 -5.92 2.86
CA ASP A 26 -3.93 -6.30 3.93
C ASP A 26 -3.18 -5.06 4.36
N ALA A 27 -3.88 -4.25 5.15
CA ALA A 27 -3.34 -3.05 5.72
C ALA A 27 -3.75 -3.03 7.19
N ALA A 28 -2.75 -3.08 8.07
CA ALA A 28 -2.75 -2.10 9.15
C ALA A 28 -3.12 -0.76 8.50
N ALA A 29 -4.36 -0.29 8.72
CA ALA A 29 -5.03 0.73 7.91
C ALA A 29 -4.02 1.72 7.32
N CYS A 30 -3.80 1.68 6.00
CA CYS A 30 -2.74 2.44 5.33
C CYS A 30 -2.87 3.91 5.74
N ASN A 31 -2.04 4.36 6.68
CA ASN A 31 -2.19 5.66 7.30
C ASN A 31 -0.99 6.52 6.93
N PRO A 32 -1.15 7.48 6.00
CA PRO A 32 -0.06 8.34 5.60
C PRO A 32 0.47 9.18 6.78
N SER A 33 -0.37 9.48 7.78
CA SER A 33 0.03 10.20 8.98
C SER A 33 1.03 9.42 9.82
N ALA A 34 1.04 8.09 9.74
CA ALA A 34 2.06 7.27 10.41
C ALA A 34 3.46 7.49 9.80
N LEU A 35 3.59 8.03 8.57
CA LEU A 35 4.86 8.43 7.97
C LEU A 35 5.31 9.85 8.36
N SER A 36 4.56 10.57 9.21
CA SER A 36 4.98 11.86 9.79
C SER A 36 6.44 11.92 10.29
N PRO A 37 7.00 10.90 11.00
CA PRO A 37 8.41 10.88 11.39
C PRO A 37 9.41 10.89 10.21
N CYS A 38 8.97 10.53 9.00
CA CYS A 38 9.76 10.62 7.77
C CYS A 38 9.73 12.00 7.12
N GLY A 39 8.85 12.92 7.57
CA GLY A 39 8.68 14.23 6.96
C GLY A 39 9.97 15.06 6.92
N GLY A 40 10.82 14.93 7.94
CA GLY A 40 12.12 15.60 7.96
C GLY A 40 13.03 15.20 6.79
N ALA A 41 12.96 13.94 6.35
CA ALA A 41 13.76 13.45 5.23
C ALA A 41 13.31 14.02 3.88
N LEU A 42 12.04 14.42 3.76
CA LEU A 42 11.55 15.13 2.57
C LEU A 42 12.19 16.52 2.42
N ILE A 43 12.64 17.12 3.53
CA ILE A 43 13.27 18.44 3.60
C ILE A 43 14.81 18.31 3.70
N GLY A 44 15.36 17.13 3.40
CA GLY A 44 16.81 16.88 3.40
C GLY A 44 17.44 16.64 4.77
N ARG A 45 16.64 16.38 5.82
CA ARG A 45 17.17 15.97 7.13
C ARG A 45 17.47 14.47 7.18
N ALA A 46 18.25 14.05 8.17
CA ALA A 46 18.57 12.65 8.39
C ALA A 46 17.29 11.82 8.64
N VAL A 47 17.27 10.61 8.08
CA VAL A 47 16.19 9.64 8.27
C VAL A 47 16.31 9.04 9.67
N THR A 48 15.21 9.05 10.43
CA THR A 48 15.17 8.47 11.78
C THR A 48 14.90 6.96 11.71
N GLU A 49 15.35 6.22 12.72
CA GLU A 49 15.08 4.79 12.81
C GLU A 49 13.56 4.50 12.90
N GLY A 50 12.84 5.32 13.68
CA GLY A 50 11.38 5.24 13.77
C GLY A 50 10.66 5.46 12.44
N CYS A 51 11.18 6.33 11.58
CA CYS A 51 10.69 6.45 10.20
C CYS A 51 10.85 5.14 9.43
N CYS A 52 12.02 4.51 9.49
CA CYS A 52 12.27 3.26 8.75
C CYS A 52 11.41 2.08 9.25
N VAL A 53 11.19 1.98 10.57
CA VAL A 53 10.30 0.96 11.14
C VAL A 53 8.89 1.11 10.58
N GLN A 54 8.37 2.35 10.56
CA GLN A 54 7.01 2.59 10.08
C GLN A 54 6.88 2.49 8.57
N LEU A 55 7.92 2.89 7.83
CA LEU A 55 8.00 2.75 6.38
C LEU A 55 8.00 1.27 5.96
N LYS A 56 8.74 0.42 6.69
CA LYS A 56 8.73 -1.05 6.49
C LYS A 56 7.36 -1.66 6.79
N LYS A 57 6.71 -1.25 7.88
CA LYS A 57 5.35 -1.71 8.22
C LYS A 57 4.32 -1.33 7.15
N GLN A 58 4.51 -0.17 6.50
CA GLN A 58 3.61 0.32 5.44
C GLN A 58 4.09 -0.01 4.03
N GLN A 59 5.13 -0.84 3.86
CA GLN A 59 5.62 -1.27 2.55
C GLN A 59 4.51 -1.78 1.60
N PRO A 60 3.52 -2.59 2.02
CA PRO A 60 2.42 -3.00 1.11
C PRO A 60 1.52 -1.83 0.68
N CYS A 61 1.42 -0.78 1.50
CA CYS A 61 0.62 0.42 1.24
C CYS A 61 1.31 1.43 0.33
N LEU A 62 2.65 1.44 0.30
CA LEU A 62 3.41 2.43 -0.45
C LEU A 62 3.07 2.41 -1.96
N CYS A 63 2.73 1.25 -2.52
CA CYS A 63 2.27 1.17 -3.91
C CYS A 63 0.88 1.75 -4.13
N GLN A 64 -0.01 1.67 -3.14
CA GLN A 64 -1.28 2.40 -3.21
C GLN A 64 -1.04 3.91 -3.20
N TYR A 65 -0.13 4.41 -2.36
CA TYR A 65 0.22 5.83 -2.36
C TYR A 65 0.86 6.25 -3.69
N ALA A 66 1.66 5.40 -4.32
CA ALA A 66 2.25 5.69 -5.62
C ALA A 66 1.22 5.75 -6.75
N ARG A 67 0.12 5.00 -6.63
CA ARG A 67 -0.99 5.01 -7.60
C ARG A 67 -1.98 6.15 -7.37
N ASN A 68 -2.05 6.69 -6.15
CA ASN A 68 -2.91 7.82 -5.86
C ASN A 68 -2.27 9.12 -6.38
N PRO A 69 -2.87 9.83 -7.35
CA PRO A 69 -2.28 11.05 -7.93
C PRO A 69 -2.02 12.15 -6.91
N ALA A 70 -2.76 12.19 -5.79
CA ALA A 70 -2.53 13.13 -4.70
C ALA A 70 -1.19 12.90 -3.98
N TYR A 71 -0.70 11.65 -3.96
CA TYR A 71 0.51 11.26 -3.25
C TYR A 71 1.66 10.85 -4.19
N SER A 72 1.37 10.50 -5.45
CA SER A 72 2.35 9.91 -6.36
C SER A 72 3.60 10.78 -6.55
N ASN A 73 3.43 12.10 -6.62
CA ASN A 73 4.54 13.05 -6.75
C ASN A 73 5.50 12.99 -5.55
N TYR A 74 4.98 12.71 -4.35
CA TYR A 74 5.77 12.61 -3.13
C TYR A 74 6.48 11.27 -3.01
N VAL A 75 5.79 10.15 -3.30
CA VAL A 75 6.37 8.80 -3.16
C VAL A 75 7.22 8.36 -4.36
N ASN A 76 7.00 8.90 -5.56
CA ASN A 76 7.87 8.65 -6.72
C ASN A 76 9.01 9.67 -6.82
N GLY A 77 9.00 10.72 -5.99
CA GLY A 77 10.02 11.76 -5.98
C GLY A 77 11.39 11.29 -5.47
N PRO A 78 12.46 12.09 -5.70
CA PRO A 78 13.82 11.74 -5.30
C PRO A 78 13.98 11.61 -3.78
N ALA A 79 13.17 12.33 -3.01
CA ALA A 79 13.18 12.25 -1.54
C ALA A 79 12.69 10.88 -1.05
N ALA A 80 11.62 10.33 -1.64
CA ALA A 80 11.13 9.00 -1.30
C ALA A 80 12.09 7.88 -1.74
N GLN A 81 12.78 8.04 -2.87
CA GLN A 81 13.86 7.13 -3.28
C GLN A 81 15.05 7.18 -2.31
N SER A 82 15.40 8.37 -1.84
CA SER A 82 16.47 8.54 -0.84
C SER A 82 16.08 7.92 0.50
N LEU A 83 14.82 8.10 0.93
CA LEU A 83 14.23 7.48 2.11
C LEU A 83 14.25 5.95 2.07
N THR A 84 13.77 5.36 0.97
CA THR A 84 13.77 3.90 0.80
C THR A 84 15.20 3.35 0.80
N LYS A 85 16.13 4.03 0.14
CA LYS A 85 17.55 3.66 0.15
C LYS A 85 18.17 3.75 1.55
N ALA A 86 17.91 4.84 2.28
CA ALA A 86 18.41 5.04 3.64
C ALA A 86 17.88 3.98 4.62
N CYS A 87 16.62 3.55 4.44
CA CYS A 87 16.00 2.50 5.26
C CYS A 87 16.33 1.07 4.81
N GLY A 88 17.13 0.89 3.76
CA GLY A 88 17.48 -0.42 3.20
C GLY A 88 16.29 -1.14 2.56
N LEU A 89 15.29 -0.41 2.09
CA LEU A 89 14.17 -0.97 1.34
C LEU A 89 14.57 -1.16 -0.13
N PRO A 90 14.13 -2.25 -0.78
CA PRO A 90 14.32 -2.41 -2.21
C PRO A 90 13.62 -1.26 -2.95
N LYS A 91 14.13 -0.90 -4.14
CA LYS A 91 13.42 0.03 -5.02
C LYS A 91 12.00 -0.48 -5.22
N MET A 92 11.03 0.35 -4.86
CA MET A 92 9.63 -0.01 -5.01
C MET A 92 9.29 -0.13 -6.49
N LYS A 93 8.93 -1.34 -6.91
CA LYS A 93 8.28 -1.60 -8.19
C LYS A 93 6.79 -1.71 -7.90
N CYS A 94 6.08 -0.63 -8.16
CA CYS A 94 4.63 -0.50 -8.09
C CYS A 94 4.09 -0.24 -9.50
#